data_AF-A0A976KBS9-F1
#
_entry.id   AF-A0A976KBS9-F1
#
_cell.length_a   1.000
_cell.length_b   1.000
_cell.length_c   1.000
_cell.angle_alpha   90.00
_cell.angle_beta   90.00
_cell.angle_gamma   90.00
#
_symmetry.space_group_name_H-M   'P 1'
#
loop_
_entity.id
_entity.type
_entity.pdbx_description
1 polymer ?
#
loop_
_entity_poly.entity_id
_entity_poly.type
_entity_poly.pdbx_seq_one_letter_code
_entity_poly.pdbx_strand_id
1 'polypeptide(L)'
;MDTSSIYPRVKVIVADVLAIDESEVEPNGSLINDYGGESIDFLDLVYRLEREFKVKIPRGQIEKEARGALEDEAFAENGKLTPEGMAQLKEYLSEVPAERFKDSMSVAAIPTLFTVETFCKLVLRAQERQEQPASS
;
A
#
# COMPACT_ATOMS: atom_id res chain seq x y z
N MET A 1 7.43 -11.10 -5.03
CA MET A 1 6.63 -10.57 -6.16
C MET A 1 7.53 -9.65 -6.95
N ASP A 2 7.68 -9.90 -8.24
CA ASP A 2 8.39 -8.98 -9.14
C ASP A 2 7.46 -7.85 -9.59
N THR A 3 7.85 -6.60 -9.34
CA THR A 3 7.05 -5.39 -9.67
C THR A 3 7.49 -4.74 -10.98
N SER A 4 8.59 -5.23 -11.58
CA SER A 4 9.25 -4.60 -12.73
C SER A 4 8.34 -4.39 -13.94
N SER A 5 7.41 -5.31 -14.18
CA SER A 5 6.50 -5.30 -15.33
C SER A 5 5.38 -4.25 -15.24
N ILE A 6 4.98 -3.87 -14.03
CA ILE A 6 3.87 -2.93 -13.79
C ILE A 6 4.36 -1.55 -13.34
N TYR A 7 5.55 -1.48 -12.74
CA TYR A 7 6.12 -0.25 -12.19
C TYR A 7 6.07 0.91 -13.19
N PRO A 8 6.46 0.78 -14.48
CA PRO A 8 6.41 1.90 -15.42
C PRO A 8 5.03 2.53 -15.55
N ARG A 9 3.95 1.74 -15.51
CA ARG A 9 2.58 2.29 -15.59
C ARG A 9 2.12 2.88 -14.26
N VAL A 10 2.44 2.24 -13.14
CA VAL A 10 2.14 2.77 -11.81
C VAL A 10 2.83 4.12 -11.62
N LYS A 11 4.09 4.23 -12.07
CA LYS A 11 4.91 5.43 -12.01
C LYS A 11 4.24 6.63 -12.70
N VAL A 12 3.78 6.44 -13.94
CA VAL A 12 3.06 7.47 -14.70
C VAL A 12 1.79 7.91 -13.97
N ILE A 13 1.01 6.97 -13.45
CA ILE A 13 -0.23 7.29 -12.73
C ILE A 13 0.06 8.06 -11.43
N VAL A 14 1.10 7.68 -10.68
CA VAL A 14 1.51 8.39 -9.47
C VAL A 14 1.93 9.83 -9.79
N ALA A 15 2.76 10.02 -10.83
CA ALA A 15 3.19 11.33 -11.28
C ALA A 15 1.99 12.22 -11.64
N ASP A 16 1.03 11.68 -12.39
CA ASP A 16 -0.18 12.40 -12.80
C ASP A 16 -1.10 12.76 -11.62
N VAL A 17 -1.25 11.86 -10.65
CA VAL A 17 -2.14 12.06 -9.50
C VAL A 17 -1.55 13.08 -8.54
N LEU A 18 -0.24 13.00 -8.27
CA LEU A 18 0.44 13.89 -7.34
C LEU A 18 0.95 15.18 -8.00
N ALA A 19 0.75 15.33 -9.31
CA ALA A 19 1.22 16.47 -10.10
C ALA A 19 2.73 16.75 -9.94
N ILE A 20 3.54 15.67 -9.94
CA ILE A 20 5.01 15.70 -9.85
C ILE A 20 5.64 15.19 -11.15
N ASP A 21 6.95 15.41 -11.33
CA ASP A 21 7.63 14.90 -12.52
C ASP A 21 7.80 13.37 -12.44
N GLU A 22 7.57 12.67 -13.55
CA GLU A 22 7.74 11.21 -13.58
C GLU A 22 9.16 10.79 -13.17
N SER A 23 10.19 11.59 -13.46
CA SER A 23 11.57 11.32 -13.05
C SER A 23 11.79 11.39 -11.53
N GLU A 24 10.93 12.06 -10.77
CA GLU A 24 10.99 12.15 -9.30
C GLU A 24 10.35 10.93 -8.61
N VAL A 25 9.60 10.12 -9.34
CA VAL A 25 8.92 8.94 -8.80
C VAL A 25 9.91 7.78 -8.66
N GLU A 26 10.14 7.37 -7.42
CA GLU A 26 11.00 6.25 -7.02
C GLU A 26 10.17 5.12 -6.39
N PRO A 27 10.56 3.84 -6.55
CA PRO A 27 9.80 2.71 -5.98
C PRO A 27 9.59 2.80 -4.46
N ASN A 28 10.60 3.28 -3.74
CA ASN A 28 10.60 3.44 -2.29
C ASN A 28 10.05 4.80 -1.82
N GLY A 29 9.71 5.71 -2.73
CA GLY A 29 9.16 7.02 -2.42
C GLY A 29 7.81 6.90 -1.70
N SER A 30 7.70 7.48 -0.51
CA SER A 30 6.49 7.57 0.29
C SER A 30 5.53 8.56 -0.36
N LEU A 31 4.30 8.12 -0.63
CA LEU A 31 3.31 9.02 -1.24
C LEU A 31 3.00 10.23 -0.36
N ILE A 32 3.01 10.08 0.97
CA ILE A 32 2.73 11.19 1.90
C ILE A 32 4.01 11.92 2.26
N ASN A 33 5.02 11.22 2.77
CA ASN A 33 6.18 11.88 3.38
C ASN A 33 7.12 12.48 2.33
N ASP A 34 7.23 11.85 1.16
CA ASP A 34 8.18 12.27 0.12
C ASP A 34 7.48 13.13 -0.95
N TYR A 35 6.23 12.80 -1.30
CA TYR A 35 5.49 13.48 -2.37
C TYR A 35 4.30 14.34 -1.92
N GLY A 36 4.01 14.41 -0.62
CA GLY A 36 2.97 15.29 -0.08
C GLY A 36 1.53 14.89 -0.43
N GLY A 37 1.29 13.65 -0.85
CA GLY A 37 -0.02 13.14 -1.21
C GLY A 37 -0.99 13.14 -0.03
N GLU A 38 -2.22 13.58 -0.30
CA GLU A 38 -3.33 13.64 0.65
C GLU A 38 -4.26 12.43 0.49
N SER A 39 -5.15 12.19 1.46
CA SER A 39 -6.07 11.04 1.39
C SER A 39 -6.94 10.98 0.12
N ILE A 40 -7.23 12.13 -0.51
CA ILE A 40 -7.97 12.18 -1.78
C ILE A 40 -7.15 11.62 -2.96
N ASP A 41 -5.85 11.86 -2.97
CA ASP A 41 -4.93 11.38 -3.99
C ASP A 41 -4.84 9.86 -3.97
N PHE A 42 -4.93 9.25 -2.79
CA PHE A 42 -4.94 7.80 -2.63
C PHE A 42 -6.19 7.19 -3.25
N LEU A 43 -7.33 7.86 -3.11
CA LEU A 43 -8.59 7.41 -3.71
C LEU A 43 -8.55 7.50 -5.23
N ASP A 44 -7.99 8.58 -5.79
CA ASP A 44 -7.82 8.73 -7.24
C ASP A 44 -6.77 7.75 -7.79
N LEU A 45 -5.63 7.61 -7.12
CA LEU A 45 -4.58 6.65 -7.48
C LEU A 45 -5.14 5.23 -7.55
N VAL A 46 -5.81 4.76 -6.48
CA VAL A 46 -6.43 3.44 -6.47
C VAL A 46 -7.44 3.30 -7.60
N TYR A 47 -8.29 4.30 -7.81
CA TYR A 47 -9.28 4.26 -8.89
C TYR A 47 -8.65 4.15 -10.29
N ARG A 48 -7.58 4.91 -10.56
CA ARG A 48 -6.85 4.86 -11.84
C ARG A 48 -6.15 3.51 -12.01
N LEU A 49 -5.52 2.98 -10.96
CA LEU A 49 -4.90 1.65 -10.99
C LEU A 49 -5.92 0.54 -11.26
N GLU A 50 -7.07 0.56 -10.59
CA GLU A 50 -8.17 -0.39 -10.84
C GLU A 50 -8.61 -0.38 -12.31
N ARG A 51 -8.71 0.80 -12.92
CA ARG A 51 -9.10 0.94 -14.33
C ARG A 51 -8.01 0.51 -15.30
N GLU A 52 -6.76 0.90 -15.04
CA GLU A 52 -5.61 0.59 -15.89
C GLU A 52 -5.34 -0.92 -15.93
N PHE A 53 -5.32 -1.55 -14.77
CA PHE A 53 -4.97 -2.98 -14.63
C PHE A 53 -6.20 -3.89 -14.62
N LYS A 54 -7.41 -3.33 -14.70
CA LYS A 54 -8.70 -4.06 -14.65
C LYS A 54 -8.87 -4.89 -13.38
N VAL A 55 -8.29 -4.43 -12.27
CA VAL A 55 -8.33 -5.09 -10.96
C VAL A 55 -9.37 -4.45 -10.03
N LYS A 56 -9.66 -5.13 -8.92
CA LYS A 56 -10.38 -4.56 -7.78
C LYS A 56 -9.44 -4.49 -6.59
N ILE A 57 -9.15 -3.27 -6.15
CA ILE A 57 -8.32 -3.00 -4.98
C ILE A 57 -9.27 -2.53 -3.88
N PRO A 58 -9.46 -3.34 -2.82
CA PRO A 58 -10.44 -3.01 -1.82
C PRO A 58 -10.01 -1.78 -1.00
N ARG A 59 -10.71 -0.67 -1.21
CA ARG A 59 -10.44 0.61 -0.53
C ARG A 59 -10.69 0.46 0.97
N GLY A 60 -9.75 0.89 1.81
CA GLY A 60 -9.78 0.69 3.26
C GLY A 60 -9.43 -0.73 3.74
N GLN A 61 -9.16 -1.66 2.82
CA GLN A 61 -8.63 -2.97 3.19
C GLN A 61 -7.10 -3.01 3.23
N ILE A 62 -6.33 -1.99 2.83
CA ILE A 62 -4.87 -2.10 2.96
C ILE A 62 -4.47 -2.35 4.42
N GLU A 63 -5.07 -1.65 5.38
CA GLU A 63 -4.89 -1.95 6.81
C GLU A 63 -5.45 -3.34 7.20
N LYS A 64 -6.61 -3.75 6.65
CA LYS A 64 -7.21 -5.05 6.96
C LYS A 64 -6.43 -6.24 6.39
N GLU A 65 -5.90 -6.09 5.18
CA GLU A 65 -5.00 -7.03 4.52
C GLU A 65 -3.67 -7.05 5.24
N ALA A 66 -3.15 -5.89 5.65
CA ALA A 66 -1.93 -5.80 6.43
C ALA A 66 -2.06 -6.51 7.77
N ARG A 67 -3.21 -6.41 8.44
CA ARG A 67 -3.54 -7.18 9.64
C ARG A 67 -3.57 -8.69 9.42
N GLY A 68 -3.92 -9.15 8.22
CA GLY A 68 -4.00 -10.57 7.91
C GLY A 68 -5.04 -11.29 8.78
N ALA A 69 -4.61 -12.37 9.44
CA ALA A 69 -5.46 -13.21 10.29
C ALA A 69 -5.48 -12.78 11.77
N LEU A 70 -4.79 -11.71 12.14
CA LEU A 70 -4.80 -11.22 13.52
C LEU A 70 -6.18 -10.65 13.88
N GLU A 71 -6.61 -10.87 15.12
CA GLU A 71 -7.77 -10.18 15.69
C GLU A 71 -7.47 -8.66 15.81
N ASP A 72 -8.51 -7.83 15.88
CA ASP A 72 -8.35 -6.37 15.89
C ASP A 72 -7.52 -5.89 17.08
N GLU A 73 -7.76 -6.44 18.28
CA GLU A 73 -7.02 -6.12 19.51
C GLU A 73 -5.58 -6.65 19.48
N ALA A 74 -5.34 -7.77 18.78
CA ALA A 74 -4.00 -8.31 18.60
C ALA A 74 -3.19 -7.45 17.63
N PHE A 75 -3.84 -6.81 16.66
CA PHE A 75 -3.19 -5.89 15.73
C PHE A 75 -2.95 -4.51 16.35
N ALA A 76 -3.97 -3.95 16.99
CA ALA A 76 -3.92 -2.62 17.58
C ALA A 76 -4.73 -2.51 18.87
N GLU A 77 -4.13 -1.85 19.86
CA GLU A 77 -4.79 -1.54 21.12
C GLU A 77 -4.81 -0.01 21.29
N ASN A 78 -5.98 0.56 21.63
CA ASN A 78 -6.16 2.01 21.81
C ASN A 78 -5.67 2.85 20.60
N GLY A 79 -5.88 2.33 19.38
CA GLY A 79 -5.48 3.00 18.14
C GLY A 79 -3.98 3.01 17.85
N LYS A 80 -3.20 2.20 18.57
CA LYS A 80 -1.76 2.00 18.37
C LYS A 80 -1.45 0.56 18.04
N LEU A 81 -0.48 0.34 17.17
CA LEU A 81 0.00 -1.00 16.83
C LEU A 81 0.61 -1.68 18.06
N THR A 82 0.23 -2.93 18.28
CA THR A 82 0.91 -3.83 19.22
C THR A 82 2.23 -4.30 18.62
N PRO A 83 3.13 -4.94 19.40
CA PRO A 83 4.33 -5.58 18.84
C PRO A 83 4.02 -6.64 17.78
N GLU A 84 2.93 -7.39 17.96
CA GLU A 84 2.49 -8.41 17.00
C GLU A 84 1.92 -7.78 15.73
N GLY A 85 1.04 -6.78 15.86
CA GLY A 85 0.53 -6.02 14.73
C GLY A 85 1.61 -5.29 13.94
N MET A 86 2.63 -4.78 14.63
CA MET A 86 3.81 -4.19 14.00
C MET A 86 4.62 -5.23 13.21
N ALA A 87 4.85 -6.42 13.76
CA ALA A 87 5.55 -7.49 13.06
C ALA A 87 4.79 -7.92 11.80
N GLN A 88 3.47 -8.10 11.92
CA GLN A 88 2.59 -8.45 10.82
C GLN A 88 2.54 -7.36 9.73
N LEU A 89 2.47 -6.08 10.13
CA LEU A 89 2.52 -4.95 9.20
C LEU A 89 3.85 -4.87 8.44
N LYS A 90 4.98 -5.10 9.13
CA LYS A 90 6.33 -5.16 8.51
C LYS A 90 6.44 -6.29 7.49
N GLU A 91 5.81 -7.42 7.75
CA GLU A 91 5.77 -8.53 6.79
C GLU A 91 4.96 -8.16 5.54
N TYR A 92 3.78 -7.55 5.74
CA TYR A 92 2.92 -7.12 4.64
C TYR A 92 3.56 -6.03 3.77
N LEU A 93 4.21 -5.06 4.41
CA LEU A 93 4.93 -3.92 3.82
C LEU A 93 6.45 -4.19 3.74
N SER A 94 6.84 -5.38 3.28
CA SER A 94 8.25 -5.81 3.18
C SER A 94 9.15 -4.92 2.32
N GLU A 95 8.59 -4.08 1.45
CA GLU A 95 9.28 -3.05 0.67
C GLU A 95 9.70 -1.82 1.48
N VAL A 96 9.04 -1.59 2.62
CA VAL A 96 9.25 -0.39 3.43
C VAL A 96 10.48 -0.61 4.32
N PRO A 97 11.48 0.29 4.29
CA PRO A 97 12.63 0.20 5.18
C PRO A 97 12.22 0.16 6.66
N ALA A 98 12.87 -0.72 7.44
CA ALA A 98 12.54 -0.94 8.85
C ALA A 98 12.57 0.34 9.70
N GLU A 99 13.40 1.33 9.33
CA GLU A 99 13.52 2.64 9.97
C GLU A 99 12.26 3.51 9.86
N ARG A 100 11.39 3.27 8.88
CA ARG A 100 10.12 4.00 8.74
C ARG A 100 9.09 3.54 9.77
N PHE A 101 9.27 2.36 10.35
CA PHE A 101 8.41 1.82 11.40
C PHE A 101 8.85 2.31 12.78
N LYS A 102 8.09 3.24 13.34
CA LYS A 102 8.32 3.80 14.68
C LYS A 102 7.63 2.95 15.75
N ASP A 103 8.25 2.86 16.92
CA ASP A 103 7.64 2.21 18.08
C ASP A 103 6.30 2.85 18.46
N SER A 104 5.32 2.02 18.83
CA SER A 104 3.98 2.46 19.24
C SER A 104 3.27 3.39 18.24
N MET A 105 3.51 3.18 16.94
CA MET A 105 2.87 3.92 15.84
C MET A 105 1.34 3.80 15.90
N SER A 106 0.65 4.90 15.63
CA SER A 106 -0.81 4.89 15.51
C SER A 106 -1.24 4.22 14.20
N VAL A 107 -2.36 3.50 14.22
CA VAL A 107 -2.96 2.96 12.99
C VAL A 107 -3.22 4.05 11.95
N ALA A 108 -3.63 5.25 12.39
CA ALA A 108 -3.83 6.40 11.52
C ALA A 108 -2.56 6.87 10.78
N ALA A 109 -1.36 6.46 11.23
CA ALA A 109 -0.10 6.76 10.57
C ALA A 109 0.33 5.70 9.54
N ILE A 110 -0.35 4.55 9.45
CA ILE A 110 -0.03 3.48 8.49
C ILE A 110 0.01 3.99 7.04
N PRO A 111 -0.92 4.85 6.56
CA PRO A 111 -0.86 5.38 5.19
C PRO A 111 0.44 6.12 4.85
N THR A 112 1.14 6.68 5.86
CA THR A 112 2.42 7.37 5.65
C THR A 112 3.56 6.41 5.25
N LEU A 113 3.38 5.10 5.48
CA LEU A 113 4.33 4.06 5.09
C LEU A 113 4.20 3.67 3.63
N PHE A 114 3.06 3.95 2.98
CA PHE A 114 2.80 3.46 1.63
C PHE A 114 3.73 4.13 0.62
N THR A 115 4.41 3.29 -0.16
CA THR A 115 5.31 3.71 -1.23
C THR A 115 4.71 3.42 -2.59
N VAL A 116 5.34 3.90 -3.65
CA VAL A 116 4.99 3.53 -5.03
C VAL A 116 5.00 2.01 -5.23
N GLU A 117 5.97 1.33 -4.64
CA GLU A 117 6.06 -0.13 -4.67
C GLU A 117 4.90 -0.81 -3.91
N THR A 118 4.39 -0.22 -2.83
CA THR A 118 3.18 -0.72 -2.15
C THR A 118 2.01 -0.82 -3.12
N PHE A 119 1.78 0.21 -3.95
CA PHE A 119 0.71 0.19 -4.95
C PHE A 119 0.97 -0.80 -6.08
N CYS A 120 2.23 -1.01 -6.47
CA CYS A 120 2.58 -2.09 -7.39
C CYS A 120 2.17 -3.45 -6.81
N LYS A 121 2.57 -3.76 -5.57
CA LYS A 121 2.23 -5.02 -4.92
C LYS A 121 0.72 -5.19 -4.73
N LEU A 122 -0.02 -4.11 -4.47
CA LEU A 122 -1.48 -4.15 -4.38
C LEU A 122 -2.14 -4.56 -5.71
N VAL A 123 -1.65 -4.02 -6.83
CA VAL A 123 -2.11 -4.43 -8.16
C VAL A 123 -1.84 -5.91 -8.39
N LEU A 124 -0.62 -6.38 -8.13
CA LEU A 124 -0.25 -7.79 -8.32
C LEU A 124 -1.09 -8.73 -7.46
N ARG A 125 -1.24 -8.44 -6.17
CA ARG A 125 -2.11 -9.20 -5.26
C ARG A 125 -3.55 -9.24 -5.77
N ALA A 126 -4.04 -8.12 -6.32
CA ALA A 126 -5.38 -8.08 -6.88
C ALA A 126 -5.54 -8.89 -8.17
N GLN A 127 -4.50 -8.96 -9.02
CA GLN A 127 -4.47 -9.84 -10.19
C GLN A 127 -4.48 -11.32 -9.78
N GLU A 128 -3.61 -11.70 -8.84
CA GLU A 128 -3.54 -13.09 -8.34
C GLU A 128 -4.88 -13.58 -7.75
N ARG A 129 -5.59 -12.71 -7.02
CA ARG A 129 -6.93 -13.04 -6.49
C ARG A 129 -7.99 -13.21 -7.59
N GLN A 130 -7.85 -12.54 -8.73
CA GLN A 130 -8.75 -12.73 -9.87
C GLN A 130 -8.41 -13.98 -10.67
N GLU A 131 -7.14 -14.38 -10.70
CA GLU A 131 -6.65 -15.57 -11.39
C GLU A 131 -6.85 -16.86 -10.61
N GLN A 132 -7.12 -16.80 -9.31
CA GLN A 132 -7.61 -17.92 -8.52
C GLN A 132 -9.14 -17.97 -8.63
N PRO A 133 -9.73 -18.77 -9.56
CA PRO A 133 -11.16 -19.05 -9.48
C PRO A 133 -11.42 -19.66 -8.12
N ALA A 134 -12.50 -19.22 -7.46
CA ALA A 134 -13.00 -19.86 -6.25
C ALA A 134 -13.02 -21.37 -6.50
N SER A 135 -12.14 -22.10 -5.81
CA SER A 135 -12.17 -23.56 -5.85
C SER A 135 -13.60 -23.95 -5.46
N SER A 136 -14.23 -24.69 -6.38
CA SER A 136 -15.66 -24.96 -6.42
C SER A 136 -16.23 -25.58 -5.14
#